data_AF-A0A376KUV5-F1
#
_entry.id   AF-A0A376KUV5-F1
#
_cell.length_a   1.000
_cell.length_b   1.000
_cell.length_c   1.000
_cell.angle_alpha   90.00
_cell.angle_beta   90.00
_cell.angle_gamma   90.00
#
_symmetry.space_group_name_H-M   'P 1'
#
loop_
_entity.id
_entity.type
_entity.pdbx_description
1 polymer ?
#
loop_
_entity_poly.entity_id
_entity_poly.type
_entity_poly.pdbx_seq_one_letter_code
_entity_poly.pdbx_strand_id
1 'polypeptide(L)'
;MEFAGDDEALIDERVNALCARLDELIASHQAGVIGWQVCRELAGVERIYAMRKKAVGLLGNAKGAAKPIPFAEDTCVPPEHLADYIAEFRALLDSHGLSYGMFGHVDAGVLHVRPALDMCDPQQEILMKQISDDVVALTAKYGGLLWGEHGKGFRAEYSPAFFR
;
A
#
# COMPACT_ATOMS: atom_id res chain seq x y z
N MET A 1 -5.50 9.45 -10.97
CA MET A 1 -4.38 9.09 -11.88
C MET A 1 -3.82 10.37 -12.48
N GLU A 2 -2.61 10.33 -13.02
CA GLU A 2 -1.96 11.49 -13.65
C GLU A 2 -1.60 11.15 -15.10
N PHE A 3 -1.83 12.10 -16.00
CA PHE A 3 -1.43 12.04 -17.39
C PHE A 3 -0.55 13.26 -17.68
N ALA A 4 0.68 13.02 -18.13
CA ALA A 4 1.65 14.05 -18.47
C ALA A 4 2.34 13.70 -19.79
N GLY A 5 2.65 14.72 -20.59
CA GLY A 5 3.26 14.59 -21.91
C GLY A 5 3.16 15.88 -22.71
N ASP A 6 3.78 15.88 -23.90
CA ASP A 6 3.87 17.07 -24.76
C ASP A 6 2.75 17.12 -25.83
N ASP A 7 1.92 16.09 -25.91
CA ASP A 7 0.78 15.97 -26.84
C ASP A 7 -0.54 16.14 -26.07
N GLU A 8 -1.08 17.35 -26.12
CA GLU A 8 -2.33 17.70 -25.45
C GLU A 8 -3.53 16.89 -25.97
N ALA A 9 -3.58 16.60 -27.27
CA ALA A 9 -4.68 15.84 -27.86
C ALA A 9 -4.67 14.39 -27.37
N LEU A 10 -3.48 13.78 -27.27
CA LEU A 10 -3.33 12.43 -26.73
C LEU A 10 -3.68 12.38 -25.23
N ILE A 11 -3.31 13.41 -24.46
CA ILE A 11 -3.68 13.52 -23.04
C ILE A 11 -5.20 13.61 -22.91
N ASP A 12 -5.84 14.47 -23.71
CA ASP A 12 -7.28 14.65 -23.69
C ASP A 12 -8.04 13.38 -24.07
N GLU A 13 -7.59 12.69 -25.11
CA GLU A 13 -8.15 11.40 -25.52
C GLU A 13 -8.11 10.40 -24.35
N ARG A 14 -6.95 10.25 -23.70
CA ARG A 14 -6.77 9.30 -22.59
C ARG A 14 -7.59 9.67 -21.35
N VAL A 15 -7.65 10.96 -21.00
CA VAL A 15 -8.47 11.45 -19.89
C VAL A 15 -9.94 11.19 -20.18
N ASN A 16 -10.42 11.52 -21.37
CA ASN A 16 -11.81 11.32 -21.76
C ASN A 16 -12.20 9.83 -21.76
N ALA A 17 -11.33 8.96 -22.29
CA ALA A 17 -11.54 7.51 -22.27
C ALA A 17 -11.64 6.96 -20.83
N LEU A 18 -10.80 7.45 -19.92
CA LEU A 18 -10.88 7.07 -18.51
C LEU A 18 -12.17 7.58 -17.86
N CYS A 19 -12.55 8.83 -18.10
CA CYS A 19 -13.78 9.41 -17.56
C CYS A 19 -15.01 8.62 -18.00
N ALA A 20 -15.13 8.29 -19.29
CA ALA A 20 -16.23 7.46 -19.80
C ALA A 20 -16.29 6.10 -19.11
N ARG A 21 -15.14 5.43 -18.93
CA ARG A 21 -15.07 4.15 -18.21
C ARG A 21 -15.46 4.28 -16.73
N LEU A 22 -15.07 5.36 -16.07
CA LEU A 22 -15.45 5.61 -14.68
C LEU A 22 -16.96 5.88 -14.56
N ASP A 23 -17.55 6.61 -15.50
CA ASP A 23 -19.00 6.83 -15.56
C ASP A 23 -19.76 5.51 -15.74
N GLU A 24 -19.30 4.62 -16.61
CA GLU A 24 -19.87 3.28 -16.77
C GLU A 24 -19.79 2.45 -15.49
N LEU A 25 -18.64 2.48 -14.79
CA LEU A 25 -18.47 1.76 -13.52
C LEU A 25 -19.38 2.31 -12.43
N ILE A 26 -19.57 3.63 -12.37
CA ILE A 26 -20.51 4.28 -11.44
C ILE A 26 -21.94 3.86 -11.76
N ALA A 27 -22.35 3.97 -13.04
CA ALA A 27 -23.70 3.65 -13.48
C ALA A 27 -24.07 2.18 -13.27
N SER A 28 -23.09 1.28 -13.40
CA SER A 28 -23.25 -0.16 -13.18
C SER A 28 -23.03 -0.59 -11.72
N HIS A 29 -22.68 0.33 -10.82
CA HIS A 29 -22.29 0.05 -9.42
C HIS A 29 -21.18 -1.01 -9.29
N GLN A 30 -20.22 -0.97 -10.22
CA GLN A 30 -19.09 -1.90 -10.27
C GLN A 30 -17.82 -1.28 -9.69
N ALA A 31 -16.90 -2.14 -9.23
CA ALA A 31 -15.57 -1.76 -8.75
C ALA A 31 -15.52 -0.74 -7.59
N GLY A 32 -16.66 -0.45 -6.94
CA GLY A 32 -16.73 0.46 -5.78
C GLY A 32 -16.45 1.93 -6.10
N VAL A 33 -16.54 2.33 -7.38
CA VAL A 33 -16.32 3.73 -7.78
C VAL A 33 -17.52 4.57 -7.36
N ILE A 34 -17.29 5.62 -6.57
CA ILE A 34 -18.35 6.51 -6.05
C ILE A 34 -18.36 7.91 -6.68
N GLY A 35 -17.33 8.25 -7.46
CA GLY A 35 -17.18 9.55 -8.09
C GLY A 35 -15.77 9.81 -8.60
N TRP A 36 -15.62 10.81 -9.47
CA TRP A 36 -14.34 11.27 -9.98
C TRP A 36 -14.37 12.78 -10.26
N GLN A 37 -13.19 13.39 -10.34
CA GLN A 37 -13.03 14.79 -10.76
C GLN A 37 -11.73 14.93 -11.56
N VAL A 38 -11.78 15.69 -12.65
CA VAL A 38 -10.60 16.08 -13.43
C VAL A 38 -10.08 17.43 -12.94
N CYS A 39 -8.78 17.50 -12.68
CA CYS A 39 -8.07 18.74 -12.32
C CYS A 39 -7.01 19.04 -13.39
N ARG A 40 -7.19 20.13 -14.13
CA ARG A 40 -6.22 20.62 -15.15
C ARG A 40 -5.45 21.85 -14.70
N GLU A 41 -6.06 22.66 -13.84
CA GLU A 41 -5.42 23.88 -13.33
C GLU A 41 -4.28 23.54 -12.37
N LEU A 42 -3.16 24.25 -12.51
CA LEU A 42 -1.97 24.08 -11.67
C LEU A 42 -2.32 24.09 -10.18
N ALA A 43 -3.13 25.05 -9.74
CA ALA A 43 -3.57 25.14 -8.34
C ALA A 43 -4.35 23.89 -7.87
N GLY A 44 -5.13 23.27 -8.76
CA GLY A 44 -5.82 22.01 -8.47
C GLY A 44 -4.87 20.82 -8.36
N VAL A 45 -3.92 20.72 -9.29
CA VAL A 45 -2.88 19.68 -9.31
C VAL A 45 -2.01 19.77 -8.05
N GLU A 46 -1.54 20.98 -7.70
CA GLU A 46 -0.74 21.23 -6.51
C GLU A 46 -1.47 20.86 -5.21
N ARG A 47 -2.78 21.11 -5.12
CA ARG A 47 -3.59 20.67 -3.96
C ARG A 47 -3.59 19.14 -3.83
N ILE A 48 -3.77 18.42 -4.93
CA ILE A 48 -3.74 16.94 -4.94
C ILE A 48 -2.35 16.44 -4.55
N TYR A 49 -1.29 17.02 -5.10
CA TYR A 49 0.09 16.66 -4.75
C TYR A 49 0.41 16.94 -3.28
N ALA A 50 0.00 18.10 -2.77
CA ALA A 50 0.18 18.44 -1.36
C ALA A 50 -0.55 17.44 -0.45
N MET A 51 -1.76 17.01 -0.81
CA MET A 51 -2.50 15.97 -0.09
C MET A 51 -1.75 14.64 -0.12
N ARG A 52 -1.31 14.17 -1.29
CA ARG A 52 -0.54 12.92 -1.45
C ARG A 52 0.76 12.95 -0.65
N LYS A 53 1.52 14.05 -0.73
CA LYS A 53 2.78 14.24 0.01
C LYS A 53 2.56 14.24 1.53
N LYS A 54 1.45 14.81 2.00
CA LYS A 54 1.09 14.85 3.42
C LYS A 54 0.51 13.54 3.95
N ALA A 55 -0.12 12.73 3.10
CA ALA A 55 -0.80 11.50 3.53
C ALA A 55 0.12 10.53 4.29
N VAL A 56 1.36 10.32 3.81
CA VAL A 56 2.33 9.45 4.48
C VAL A 56 2.78 10.04 5.83
N GLY A 57 2.98 11.36 5.91
CA GLY A 57 3.34 12.05 7.16
C GLY A 57 2.20 12.06 8.19
N LEU A 58 0.94 12.10 7.74
CA LEU A 58 -0.24 12.02 8.60
C LEU A 58 -0.38 10.64 9.26
N LEU A 59 0.01 9.56 8.57
CA LEU A 59 0.04 8.22 9.17
C LEU A 59 0.95 8.18 10.41
N GLY A 60 2.11 8.87 10.36
CA GLY A 60 3.06 8.95 11.47
C GLY A 60 2.59 9.77 12.68
N ASN A 61 1.55 10.61 12.53
CA ASN A 61 1.03 11.46 13.61
C ASN A 61 -0.16 10.80 14.36
N ALA A 62 -0.21 9.47 14.39
CA ALA A 62 -1.22 8.73 15.11
C ALA A 62 -1.19 9.09 16.62
N LYS A 63 -2.36 9.46 17.17
CA LYS A 63 -2.54 9.73 18.60
C LYS A 63 -2.49 8.42 19.38
N GLY A 64 -1.91 8.44 20.57
CA GLY A 64 -1.77 7.27 21.45
C GLY A 64 -0.34 6.73 21.53
N ALA A 65 -0.17 5.70 22.36
CA ALA A 65 1.11 5.02 22.58
C ALA A 65 1.50 4.12 21.40
N ALA A 66 0.51 3.49 20.75
CA ALA A 66 0.72 2.74 19.52
C ALA A 66 1.17 3.65 18.38
N LYS A 67 2.28 3.29 17.72
CA LYS A 67 2.83 4.01 16.57
C LYS A 67 2.93 3.09 15.36
N PRO A 68 2.75 3.58 14.12
CA PRO A 68 3.00 2.78 12.93
C PRO A 68 4.50 2.44 12.83
N ILE A 69 4.83 1.15 12.80
CA ILE A 69 6.21 0.67 12.79
C ILE A 69 6.51 -0.02 11.45
N PRO A 70 7.63 0.30 10.80
CA PRO A 70 7.99 -0.27 9.51
C PRO A 70 8.64 -1.66 9.63
N PHE A 71 7.95 -2.63 10.25
CA PHE A 71 8.49 -4.00 10.38
C PHE A 71 7.99 -4.97 9.30
N ALA A 72 6.85 -4.67 8.69
CA ALA A 72 6.25 -5.43 7.60
C ALA A 72 6.18 -4.58 6.30
N GLU A 73 7.28 -3.91 5.98
CA GLU A 73 7.41 -3.11 4.77
C GLU A 73 8.02 -3.89 3.62
N ASP A 74 7.86 -3.35 2.40
CA ASP A 74 8.70 -3.67 1.24
C ASP A 74 8.64 -5.14 0.81
N THR A 75 7.48 -5.76 1.02
CA THR A 75 7.14 -7.06 0.47
C THR A 75 6.81 -6.90 -1.01
N CYS A 76 7.37 -7.76 -1.85
CA CYS A 76 7.14 -7.76 -3.28
C CYS A 76 6.58 -9.11 -3.71
N VAL A 77 5.46 -9.12 -4.43
CA VAL A 77 4.85 -10.32 -5.02
C VAL A 77 4.59 -10.09 -6.51
N PRO A 78 4.50 -11.15 -7.35
CA PRO A 78 4.10 -11.00 -8.75
C PRO A 78 2.80 -10.17 -8.87
N PRO A 79 2.72 -9.15 -9.76
CA PRO A 79 1.58 -8.24 -9.84
C PRO A 79 0.23 -8.94 -10.03
N GLU A 80 0.20 -10.09 -10.71
CA GLU A 80 -0.98 -10.94 -10.90
C GLU A 80 -1.57 -11.49 -9.59
N HIS A 81 -0.76 -11.57 -8.53
CA HIS A 81 -1.14 -12.06 -7.21
C HIS A 81 -1.37 -10.96 -6.18
N LEU A 82 -1.09 -9.70 -6.54
CA LEU A 82 -1.08 -8.58 -5.61
C LEU A 82 -2.46 -8.35 -4.95
N ALA A 83 -3.55 -8.52 -5.69
CA ALA A 83 -4.90 -8.29 -5.16
C ALA A 83 -5.25 -9.29 -4.04
N ASP A 84 -4.99 -10.58 -4.26
CA ASP A 84 -5.24 -11.64 -3.28
C ASP A 84 -4.29 -11.52 -2.08
N TYR A 85 -3.01 -11.18 -2.35
CA TYR A 85 -2.03 -10.91 -1.31
C TYR A 85 -2.46 -9.76 -0.39
N ILE A 86 -2.92 -8.63 -0.95
CA ILE A 86 -3.44 -7.50 -0.16
C ILE A 86 -4.64 -7.94 0.68
N ALA A 87 -5.57 -8.72 0.12
CA ALA A 87 -6.76 -9.16 0.84
C ALA A 87 -6.41 -10.06 2.04
N GLU A 88 -5.52 -11.03 1.86
CA GLU A 88 -5.07 -11.91 2.95
C GLU A 88 -4.22 -11.18 3.98
N PHE A 89 -3.35 -10.26 3.57
CA PHE A 89 -2.54 -9.48 4.50
C PHE A 89 -3.42 -8.57 5.36
N ARG A 90 -4.43 -7.93 4.77
CA ARG A 90 -5.43 -7.17 5.55
C ARG A 90 -6.15 -8.06 6.56
N ALA A 91 -6.62 -9.23 6.13
CA ALA A 91 -7.30 -10.18 7.01
C ALA A 91 -6.40 -10.63 8.17
N LEU A 92 -5.11 -10.87 7.92
CA LEU A 92 -4.12 -11.18 8.96
C LEU A 92 -4.05 -10.07 10.01
N LEU A 93 -3.84 -8.81 9.59
CA LEU A 93 -3.73 -7.68 10.51
C LEU A 93 -5.04 -7.38 11.25
N ASP A 94 -6.17 -7.49 10.54
CA ASP A 94 -7.51 -7.32 11.11
C ASP A 94 -7.79 -8.40 12.17
N SER A 95 -7.31 -9.64 11.98
CA SER A 95 -7.46 -10.73 12.96
C SER A 95 -6.74 -10.47 14.30
N HIS A 96 -5.68 -9.65 14.27
CA HIS A 96 -4.97 -9.17 15.46
C HIS A 96 -5.50 -7.84 15.99
N GLY A 97 -6.56 -7.28 15.39
CA GLY A 97 -7.17 -6.02 15.81
C GLY A 97 -6.29 -4.80 15.59
N LEU A 98 -5.32 -4.86 14.66
CA LEU A 98 -4.36 -3.78 14.45
C LEU A 98 -4.89 -2.71 13.50
N SER A 99 -4.58 -1.46 13.82
CA SER A 99 -4.66 -0.37 12.86
C SER A 99 -3.38 -0.30 12.05
N TYR A 100 -3.45 -0.06 10.74
CA TYR A 100 -2.28 -0.02 9.88
C TYR A 100 -2.39 0.99 8.75
N GLY A 101 -1.24 1.51 8.33
CA GLY A 101 -1.09 2.18 7.05
C GLY A 101 -0.60 1.19 6.00
N MET A 102 -1.21 1.18 4.82
CA MET A 102 -0.82 0.32 3.70
C MET A 102 -0.71 1.19 2.43
N PHE A 103 0.44 1.17 1.78
CA PHE A 103 0.73 1.91 0.55
C PHE A 103 1.77 1.15 -0.27
N GLY A 104 1.86 1.37 -1.58
CA GLY A 104 2.72 0.54 -2.42
C GLY A 104 2.80 1.01 -3.85
N HIS A 105 3.68 0.34 -4.60
CA HIS A 105 3.87 0.49 -6.03
C HIS A 105 3.20 -0.71 -6.72
N VAL A 106 1.97 -0.51 -7.18
CA VAL A 106 1.12 -1.57 -7.75
C VAL A 106 1.77 -2.19 -9.00
N ASP A 107 2.46 -1.38 -9.79
CA ASP A 107 3.18 -1.75 -11.01
C ASP A 107 4.39 -2.66 -10.74
N ALA A 108 5.03 -2.49 -9.58
CA ALA A 108 6.17 -3.30 -9.16
C ALA A 108 5.79 -4.47 -8.24
N GLY A 109 4.50 -4.60 -7.87
CA GLY A 109 4.06 -5.60 -6.90
C GLY A 109 4.53 -5.34 -5.46
N VAL A 110 5.03 -4.12 -5.18
CA VAL A 110 5.62 -3.75 -3.89
C VAL A 110 4.56 -3.16 -2.96
N LEU A 111 4.51 -3.68 -1.73
CA LEU A 111 3.62 -3.24 -0.68
C LEU A 111 4.42 -2.84 0.57
N HIS A 112 4.12 -1.67 1.11
CA HIS A 112 4.63 -1.17 2.38
C HIS A 112 3.49 -1.14 3.40
N VAL A 113 3.65 -1.89 4.48
CA VAL A 113 2.65 -1.95 5.55
C VAL A 113 3.28 -1.53 6.87
N ARG A 114 2.59 -0.64 7.58
CA ARG A 114 2.99 -0.12 8.89
C ARG A 114 1.89 -0.39 9.92
N PRO A 115 1.89 -1.58 10.55
CA PRO A 115 1.00 -1.84 11.67
C PRO A 115 1.35 -0.95 12.87
N ALA A 116 0.32 -0.50 13.58
CA ALA A 116 0.48 0.35 14.77
C ALA A 116 0.60 -0.52 16.03
N LEU A 117 1.75 -0.45 16.70
CA LEU A 117 2.05 -1.19 17.93
C LEU A 117 2.66 -0.25 18.98
N ASP A 118 2.41 -0.55 20.25
CA ASP A 118 3.07 0.07 21.40
C ASP A 118 4.26 -0.79 21.82
N MET A 119 5.47 -0.37 21.44
CA MET A 119 6.70 -1.11 21.78
C MET A 119 7.11 -0.98 23.25
N CYS A 120 6.40 -0.20 24.05
CA CYS A 120 6.57 -0.22 25.51
C CYS A 120 5.81 -1.39 26.16
N ASP A 121 4.95 -2.08 25.42
CA ASP A 121 4.22 -3.27 25.86
C ASP A 121 4.96 -4.55 25.40
N PRO A 122 5.54 -5.35 26.32
CA PRO A 122 6.24 -6.58 25.98
C PRO A 122 5.37 -7.62 25.24
N GLN A 123 4.04 -7.60 25.42
CA GLN A 123 3.16 -8.50 24.68
C GLN A 123 3.06 -8.10 23.21
N GLN A 124 3.12 -6.81 22.91
CA GLN A 124 3.10 -6.31 21.53
C GLN A 124 4.44 -6.50 20.82
N GLU A 125 5.55 -6.57 21.57
CA GLU A 125 6.84 -7.00 21.02
C GLU A 125 6.79 -8.47 20.54
N ILE A 126 6.18 -9.36 21.33
CA ILE A 126 5.97 -10.77 20.92
C ILE A 126 5.04 -10.84 19.71
N LEU A 127 3.97 -10.05 19.71
CA LEU A 127 3.02 -9.97 18.60
C LEU A 127 3.72 -9.48 17.31
N MET A 128 4.64 -8.53 17.40
CA MET A 128 5.43 -8.06 16.26
C MET A 128 6.20 -9.21 15.61
N LYS A 129 6.81 -10.10 16.41
CA LYS A 129 7.50 -11.30 15.90
C LYS A 129 6.52 -12.25 15.21
N GLN A 130 5.39 -12.56 15.84
CA GLN A 130 4.37 -13.46 15.29
C GLN A 130 3.85 -12.97 13.94
N ILE A 131 3.48 -11.69 13.85
CA ILE A 131 3.01 -11.09 12.59
C ILE A 131 4.12 -11.10 11.55
N SER A 132 5.36 -10.87 11.94
CA SER A 132 6.49 -10.96 11.01
C SER A 132 6.61 -12.36 10.42
N ASP A 133 6.48 -13.41 11.24
CA ASP A 133 6.50 -14.81 10.80
C ASP A 133 5.34 -15.14 9.85
N ASP A 134 4.14 -14.65 10.16
CA ASP A 134 2.96 -14.86 9.31
C ASP A 134 3.07 -14.12 7.98
N VAL A 135 3.61 -12.89 7.97
CA VAL A 135 3.88 -12.12 6.75
C VAL A 135 4.96 -12.79 5.90
N VAL A 136 5.99 -13.36 6.53
CA VAL A 136 7.01 -14.17 5.84
C VAL A 136 6.35 -15.35 5.13
N ALA A 137 5.54 -16.13 5.85
CA ALA A 137 4.85 -17.29 5.29
C ALA A 137 3.88 -16.89 4.17
N LEU A 138 3.12 -15.80 4.35
CA LEU A 138 2.21 -15.26 3.35
C LEU A 138 2.95 -14.81 2.09
N THR A 139 4.05 -14.07 2.25
CA THR A 139 4.86 -13.59 1.11
C THR A 139 5.45 -14.76 0.33
N ALA A 140 5.94 -15.79 1.03
CA ALA A 140 6.45 -17.00 0.40
C ALA A 140 5.35 -17.80 -0.32
N LYS A 141 4.13 -17.88 0.23
CA LYS A 141 2.96 -18.51 -0.40
C LYS A 141 2.68 -17.91 -1.79
N TYR A 142 2.89 -16.61 -1.95
CA TYR A 142 2.67 -15.89 -3.20
C TYR A 142 3.93 -15.77 -4.08
N GLY A 143 5.00 -16.50 -3.76
CA GLY A 143 6.25 -16.48 -4.53
C GLY A 143 7.01 -15.16 -4.46
N GLY A 144 6.72 -14.36 -3.42
CA GLY A 144 7.30 -13.04 -3.23
C GLY A 144 8.62 -13.02 -2.48
N LEU A 145 9.14 -11.81 -2.29
CA LEU A 145 10.33 -11.51 -1.51
C LEU A 145 9.97 -10.50 -0.42
N LEU A 146 10.61 -10.63 0.75
CA LEU A 146 10.45 -9.70 1.87
C LEU A 146 11.22 -8.37 1.69
N TRP A 147 11.85 -8.14 0.54
CA TRP A 147 12.70 -6.97 0.28
C TRP A 147 12.72 -6.66 -1.21
N GLY A 148 12.32 -5.43 -1.55
CA GLY A 148 12.35 -4.86 -2.89
C GLY A 148 13.27 -3.64 -2.98
N GLU A 149 13.14 -2.67 -2.07
CA GLU A 149 13.76 -1.34 -2.16
C GLU A 149 14.49 -0.88 -0.87
N HIS A 150 14.10 -1.36 0.32
CA HIS A 150 14.58 -0.84 1.62
C HIS A 150 15.51 -1.79 2.40
N GLY A 151 16.30 -1.23 3.33
CA GLY A 151 17.27 -1.96 4.15
C GLY A 151 16.68 -3.11 4.98
N LYS A 152 17.52 -4.11 5.32
CA LYS A 152 17.06 -5.39 5.88
C LYS A 152 16.49 -5.29 7.32
N GLY A 153 17.05 -4.42 8.17
CA GLY A 153 16.55 -4.20 9.54
C GLY A 153 16.36 -5.50 10.34
N PHE A 154 15.30 -5.56 11.16
CA PHE A 154 14.88 -6.76 11.92
C PHE A 154 14.65 -7.98 11.01
N ARG A 155 14.22 -7.76 9.76
CA ARG A 155 13.87 -8.81 8.81
C ARG A 155 15.09 -9.59 8.29
N ALA A 156 16.32 -9.13 8.56
CA ALA A 156 17.54 -9.85 8.19
C ALA A 156 17.54 -11.30 8.70
N GLU A 157 16.87 -11.55 9.83
CA GLU A 157 16.66 -12.89 10.43
C GLU A 157 16.05 -13.90 9.44
N TYR A 158 15.19 -13.44 8.51
CA TYR A 158 14.46 -14.31 7.57
C TYR A 158 15.20 -14.60 6.27
N SER A 159 16.40 -14.04 6.06
CA SER A 159 17.17 -14.21 4.83
C SER A 159 17.35 -15.68 4.39
N PRO A 160 17.60 -16.66 5.28
CA PRO A 160 17.78 -18.06 4.89
C PRO A 160 16.53 -18.72 4.27
N ALA A 161 15.33 -18.19 4.52
CA ALA A 161 14.10 -18.78 4.01
C ALA A 161 13.86 -18.47 2.52
N PHE A 162 14.37 -17.33 2.03
CA PHE A 162 14.13 -16.82 0.67
C PHE A 162 15.30 -17.02 -0.29
N PHE A 163 16.51 -17.24 0.23
CA PHE A 163 17.70 -17.48 -0.57
C PHE A 163 18.27 -18.86 -0.22
N ARG A 164 17.82 -19.88 -0.96
CA ARG A 164 18.40 -21.23 -0.95
C ARG A 164 19.20 -21.47 -2.23
#